data_AF-A0A6B2G635-F1
#
_entry.id   AF-A0A6B2G635-F1
#
_cell.length_a   1.000
_cell.length_b   1.000
_cell.length_c   1.000
_cell.angle_alpha   90.00
_cell.angle_beta   90.00
_cell.angle_gamma   90.00
#
_symmetry.space_group_name_H-M   'P 1'
#
loop_
_entity.id
_entity.type
_entity.pdbx_description
1 polymer ?
#
loop_
_entity_poly.entity_id
_entity_poly.type
_entity_poly.pdbx_seq_one_letter_code
_entity_poly.pdbx_strand_id
1 'polypeptide(L)'
;VIHKGHGDVVLKILKPYLPEFVKGHTTPYQEGGALYAVGLSYAGYGSCAVSHFTPYLQPNVNNIVQHGACLGVGLAAMGSLTKDLYTTLLSILEVGDAISGEAAAIGIGLVMLGSANIDVYSHLKNLMVTSKHEKIQRGIALALSMLFSLKTKFANSYIEELISDTVNISIIH
;
A
#
# COMPACT_ATOMS: atom_id res chain seq x y z
N VAL A 1 -11.86 2.44 13.05
CA VAL A 1 -13.11 1.66 12.89
C VAL A 1 -14.31 2.33 13.57
N ILE A 2 -14.16 2.96 14.75
CA ILE A 2 -15.24 3.60 15.53
C ILE A 2 -15.83 4.88 14.87
N HIS A 3 -15.22 5.41 13.81
CA HIS A 3 -15.62 6.68 13.15
C HIS A 3 -15.58 6.67 11.61
N LYS A 4 -15.83 5.52 10.98
CA LYS A 4 -15.86 5.40 9.51
C LYS A 4 -16.91 6.38 8.94
N GLY A 5 -16.50 7.29 8.03
CA GLY A 5 -17.41 8.24 7.36
C GLY A 5 -17.40 9.69 7.87
N HIS A 6 -16.70 10.02 8.96
CA HIS A 6 -16.53 11.38 9.46
C HIS A 6 -15.06 11.80 9.48
N GLY A 7 -14.43 11.86 8.30
CA GLY A 7 -13.00 12.10 8.14
C GLY A 7 -12.47 13.32 8.90
N ASP A 8 -13.20 14.44 8.87
CA ASP A 8 -12.80 15.69 9.55
C ASP A 8 -12.82 15.57 11.08
N VAL A 9 -13.76 14.79 11.62
CA VAL A 9 -13.88 14.54 13.06
C VAL A 9 -12.74 13.64 13.51
N VAL A 10 -12.43 12.61 12.72
CA VAL A 10 -11.31 11.71 13.02
C VAL A 10 -9.98 12.42 12.91
N LEU A 11 -9.79 13.29 11.91
CA LEU A 11 -8.59 14.11 11.81
C LEU A 11 -8.44 14.99 13.04
N LYS A 12 -9.51 15.63 13.52
CA LYS A 12 -9.47 16.42 14.77
C LYS A 12 -9.11 15.61 16.00
N ILE A 13 -9.57 14.36 16.11
CA ILE A 13 -9.27 13.47 17.24
C ILE A 13 -7.83 12.94 17.15
N LEU A 14 -7.36 12.63 15.95
CA LEU A 14 -6.03 12.05 15.72
C LEU A 14 -4.91 13.09 15.61
N LYS A 15 -5.24 14.38 15.44
CA LYS A 15 -4.28 15.50 15.43
C LYS A 15 -3.12 15.36 16.43
N PRO A 16 -3.32 15.07 17.72
CA PRO A 16 -2.21 14.93 18.67
C PRO A 16 -1.26 13.75 18.41
N TYR A 17 -1.63 12.81 17.54
CA TYR A 17 -0.84 11.63 17.18
C TYR A 17 -0.27 11.70 15.75
N LEU A 18 -0.59 12.75 14.98
CA LEU A 18 -0.04 12.95 13.63
C LEU A 18 1.36 13.57 13.72
N PRO A 19 2.32 13.14 12.88
CA PRO A 19 3.71 13.60 12.97
C PRO A 19 3.89 15.13 12.87
N GLU A 20 3.01 15.84 12.17
CA GLU A 20 3.05 17.30 12.03
C GLU A 20 2.83 18.08 13.34
N PHE A 21 2.14 17.48 14.31
CA PHE A 21 1.66 18.17 15.51
C PHE A 21 2.37 17.74 16.79
N VAL A 22 3.29 16.80 16.71
CA VAL A 22 3.99 16.30 17.90
C VAL A 22 5.27 17.07 18.17
N LYS A 23 5.28 17.82 19.28
CA LYS A 23 6.49 18.37 19.90
C LYS A 23 6.89 17.50 21.10
N GLY A 24 7.44 16.31 20.82
CA GLY A 24 8.04 15.39 21.81
C GLY A 24 7.24 14.13 22.19
N HIS A 25 7.96 13.08 22.62
CA HIS A 25 7.54 11.79 23.19
C HIS A 25 6.53 10.89 22.43
N THR A 26 6.27 11.08 21.14
CA THR A 26 5.61 10.02 20.35
C THR A 26 6.62 9.03 19.79
N THR A 27 6.20 7.76 19.79
CA THR A 27 6.97 6.70 19.12
C THR A 27 6.56 6.63 17.65
N PRO A 28 7.47 6.21 16.75
CA PRO A 28 7.15 6.07 15.32
C PRO A 28 5.96 5.12 15.06
N TYR A 29 5.67 4.20 15.98
CA TYR A 29 4.51 3.31 15.93
C TYR A 29 3.18 4.04 16.16
N GLN A 30 3.14 5.03 17.06
CA GLN A 30 1.95 5.84 17.29
C GLN A 30 1.65 6.70 16.08
N GLU A 31 2.68 7.31 15.50
CA GLU A 31 2.59 8.13 14.29
C GLU A 31 2.13 7.32 13.07
N GLY A 32 2.78 6.18 12.80
CA GLY A 32 2.36 5.29 11.72
C GLY A 32 0.95 4.72 11.91
N GLY A 33 0.59 4.35 13.15
CA GLY A 33 -0.74 3.87 13.50
C GLY A 33 -1.83 4.95 13.34
N ALA A 34 -1.51 6.20 13.68
CA ALA A 34 -2.41 7.33 13.47
C ALA A 34 -2.66 7.58 11.99
N LEU A 35 -1.62 7.55 11.14
CA LEU A 35 -1.77 7.67 9.70
C LEU A 35 -2.64 6.56 9.11
N TYR A 36 -2.43 5.32 9.55
CA TYR A 36 -3.28 4.21 9.13
C TYR A 36 -4.75 4.40 9.56
N ALA A 37 -4.99 4.88 10.79
CA ALA A 37 -6.33 5.18 11.30
C ALA A 37 -7.02 6.32 10.54
N VAL A 38 -6.27 7.34 10.11
CA VAL A 38 -6.76 8.38 9.20
C VAL A 38 -7.20 7.74 7.88
N GLY A 39 -6.35 6.92 7.26
CA GLY A 39 -6.67 6.23 6.00
C GLY A 39 -7.94 5.36 6.08
N LEU A 40 -8.10 4.62 7.18
CA LEU A 40 -9.33 3.85 7.47
C LEU A 40 -10.59 4.71 7.57
N SER A 41 -10.45 5.96 8.00
CA SER A 41 -11.58 6.88 8.17
C SER A 41 -12.03 7.48 6.84
N TYR A 42 -11.08 7.64 5.91
CA TYR A 42 -11.29 8.13 4.55
C TYR A 42 -11.42 7.02 3.50
N ALA A 43 -11.53 5.75 3.92
CA ALA A 43 -11.56 4.61 3.01
C ALA A 43 -12.66 4.77 1.93
N GLY A 44 -12.25 4.89 0.67
CA GLY A 44 -13.13 5.04 -0.50
C GLY A 44 -13.60 6.46 -0.83
N TYR A 45 -13.20 7.50 -0.08
CA TYR A 45 -13.58 8.91 -0.31
C TYR A 45 -12.34 9.83 -0.48
N GLY A 46 -11.20 9.27 -0.88
CA GLY A 46 -9.88 9.81 -0.58
C GLY A 46 -9.27 10.86 -1.50
N SER A 47 -9.98 11.49 -2.44
CA SER A 47 -9.36 12.53 -3.29
C SER A 47 -8.81 13.69 -2.46
N CYS A 48 -9.50 14.08 -1.38
CA CYS A 48 -9.04 15.11 -0.44
C CYS A 48 -8.06 14.59 0.63
N ALA A 49 -8.04 13.27 0.88
CA ALA A 49 -7.24 12.69 1.96
C ALA A 49 -5.79 12.41 1.53
N VAL A 50 -5.56 12.17 0.24
CA VAL A 50 -4.24 11.85 -0.33
C VAL A 50 -3.19 12.91 -0.02
N SER A 51 -3.56 14.19 -0.06
CA SER A 51 -2.64 15.30 0.24
C SER A 51 -2.09 15.26 1.67
N HIS A 52 -2.81 14.66 2.61
CA HIS A 52 -2.33 14.49 3.99
C HIS A 52 -1.24 13.41 4.11
N PHE A 53 -1.11 12.51 3.13
CA PHE A 53 -0.12 11.43 3.16
C PHE A 53 1.15 11.74 2.37
N THR A 54 1.08 12.65 1.38
CA THR A 54 2.23 13.06 0.55
C THR A 54 3.53 13.38 1.33
N PRO A 55 3.52 14.12 2.45
CA PRO A 55 4.76 14.39 3.18
C PRO A 55 5.38 13.13 3.81
N TYR A 56 4.58 12.10 4.08
CA TYR A 56 5.00 10.86 4.74
C TYR A 56 5.40 9.74 3.77
N LEU A 57 5.22 9.96 2.46
CA LEU A 57 5.63 9.04 1.39
C LEU A 57 7.04 9.35 0.88
N GLN A 58 7.71 10.37 1.41
CA GLN A 58 9.06 10.76 1.03
C GLN A 58 10.11 9.76 1.56
N PRO A 59 11.25 9.56 0.85
CA PRO A 59 12.25 8.54 1.20
C PRO A 59 12.99 8.79 2.53
N ASN A 60 12.94 10.01 3.07
CA ASN A 60 13.63 10.37 4.32
C ASN A 60 12.77 10.16 5.58
N VAL A 61 11.61 9.53 5.46
CA VAL A 61 10.69 9.28 6.56
C VAL A 61 11.04 7.96 7.24
N ASN A 62 10.81 7.85 8.55
CA ASN A 62 10.99 6.59 9.26
C ASN A 62 10.14 5.47 8.63
N ASN A 63 10.75 4.32 8.35
CA ASN A 63 10.11 3.17 7.70
C ASN A 63 8.78 2.76 8.34
N ILE A 64 8.64 2.87 9.67
CA ILE A 64 7.40 2.53 10.39
C ILE A 64 6.28 3.55 10.06
N VAL A 65 6.62 4.83 10.01
CA VAL A 65 5.69 5.91 9.67
C VAL A 65 5.33 5.83 8.19
N GLN A 66 6.32 5.61 7.32
CA GLN A 66 6.12 5.41 5.89
C GLN A 66 5.25 4.18 5.59
N HIS A 67 5.44 3.08 6.34
CA HIS A 67 4.58 1.89 6.26
C HIS A 67 3.11 2.24 6.58
N GLY A 68 2.87 2.96 7.68
CA GLY A 68 1.52 3.44 8.04
C GLY A 68 0.92 4.39 6.98
N ALA A 69 1.75 5.24 6.38
CA ALA A 69 1.35 6.14 5.30
C ALA A 69 0.97 5.39 4.02
N CYS A 70 1.76 4.40 3.59
CA CYS A 70 1.50 3.57 2.42
C CYS A 70 0.18 2.80 2.54
N LEU A 71 -0.10 2.21 3.72
CA LEU A 71 -1.38 1.53 3.96
C LEU A 71 -2.54 2.53 4.04
N GLY A 72 -2.33 3.66 4.73
CA GLY A 72 -3.35 4.69 4.90
C GLY A 72 -3.79 5.32 3.57
N VAL A 73 -2.83 5.67 2.71
CA VAL A 73 -3.11 6.22 1.38
C VAL A 73 -3.75 5.17 0.47
N GLY A 74 -3.29 3.92 0.53
CA GLY A 74 -3.88 2.82 -0.24
C GLY A 74 -5.37 2.62 0.08
N LEU A 75 -5.75 2.68 1.37
CA LEU A 75 -7.14 2.61 1.80
C LEU A 75 -7.96 3.82 1.36
N ALA A 76 -7.41 5.03 1.54
CA ALA A 76 -8.09 6.26 1.17
C ALA A 76 -8.37 6.31 -0.34
N ALA A 77 -7.38 5.92 -1.16
CA ALA A 77 -7.42 5.94 -2.61
C ALA A 77 -7.79 4.58 -3.25
N MET A 78 -8.42 3.70 -2.48
CA MET A 78 -8.77 2.35 -2.92
C MET A 78 -9.66 2.38 -4.17
N GLY A 79 -9.23 1.71 -5.24
CA GLY A 79 -9.95 1.66 -6.52
C GLY A 79 -9.98 2.98 -7.28
N SER A 80 -9.19 3.99 -6.88
CA SER A 80 -9.11 5.27 -7.59
C SER A 80 -8.40 5.18 -8.94
N LEU A 81 -7.57 4.14 -9.13
CA LEU A 81 -6.76 3.92 -10.33
C LEU A 81 -5.82 5.10 -10.67
N THR A 82 -5.44 5.88 -9.64
CA THR A 82 -4.61 7.07 -9.78
C THR A 82 -3.16 6.68 -10.06
N LYS A 83 -2.66 7.02 -11.26
CA LYS A 83 -1.30 6.67 -11.70
C LYS A 83 -0.21 7.32 -10.85
N ASP A 84 -0.40 8.57 -10.43
CA ASP A 84 0.60 9.29 -9.63
C ASP A 84 0.86 8.63 -8.26
N LEU A 85 -0.21 8.08 -7.66
CA LEU A 85 -0.10 7.30 -6.43
C LEU A 85 0.57 5.96 -6.65
N TYR A 86 0.23 5.28 -7.75
CA TYR A 86 0.93 4.07 -8.15
C TYR A 86 2.43 4.31 -8.30
N THR A 87 2.87 5.36 -9.02
CA THR A 87 4.29 5.66 -9.21
C THR A 87 4.99 6.02 -7.90
N THR A 88 4.31 6.76 -7.02
CA THR A 88 4.85 7.11 -5.70
C THR A 88 5.07 5.86 -4.86
N LEU A 89 4.07 4.99 -4.75
CA LEU A 89 4.18 3.74 -3.98
C LEU A 89 5.18 2.77 -4.61
N LEU A 90 5.27 2.73 -5.94
CA LEU A 90 6.25 1.91 -6.66
C LEU A 90 7.68 2.34 -6.33
N SER A 91 7.96 3.65 -6.29
CA SER A 91 9.28 4.14 -5.89
C SER A 91 9.66 3.72 -4.46
N ILE A 92 8.68 3.68 -3.55
CA ILE A 92 8.87 3.19 -2.18
C ILE A 92 9.08 1.67 -2.17
N LEU A 93 8.38 0.92 -3.02
CA LEU A 93 8.55 -0.52 -3.15
C LEU A 93 9.95 -0.89 -3.69
N GLU A 94 10.47 -0.12 -4.64
CA GLU A 94 11.78 -0.37 -5.26
C GLU A 94 12.96 -0.03 -4.35
N VAL A 95 12.83 1.05 -3.56
CA VAL A 95 13.89 1.54 -2.66
C VAL A 95 13.76 0.99 -1.24
N GLY A 96 12.53 0.74 -0.81
CA GLY A 96 12.15 0.58 0.58
C GLY A 96 12.67 -0.69 1.23
N ASP A 97 12.75 -0.63 2.56
CA ASP A 97 13.06 -1.78 3.39
C ASP A 97 11.92 -2.82 3.38
N ALA A 98 12.18 -3.99 3.96
CA ALA A 98 11.20 -5.07 4.01
C ALA A 98 9.84 -4.65 4.65
N ILE A 99 9.82 -3.62 5.50
CA ILE A 99 8.62 -3.13 6.19
C ILE A 99 7.84 -2.16 5.31
N SER A 100 8.46 -1.06 4.87
CA SER A 100 7.78 -0.05 4.04
C SER A 100 7.41 -0.62 2.66
N GLY A 101 8.25 -1.49 2.09
CA GLY A 101 8.01 -2.15 0.81
C GLY A 101 6.79 -3.08 0.83
N GLU A 102 6.59 -3.86 1.90
CA GLU A 102 5.39 -4.70 2.03
C GLU A 102 4.11 -3.83 2.04
N ALA A 103 4.09 -2.75 2.81
CA ALA A 103 2.96 -1.82 2.83
C ALA A 103 2.76 -1.10 1.50
N ALA A 104 3.85 -0.72 0.82
CA ALA A 104 3.78 -0.10 -0.49
C ALA A 104 3.16 -1.05 -1.53
N ALA A 105 3.55 -2.33 -1.53
CA ALA A 105 2.95 -3.34 -2.39
C ALA A 105 1.45 -3.49 -2.12
N ILE A 106 1.04 -3.61 -0.85
CA ILE A 106 -0.38 -3.70 -0.48
C ILE A 106 -1.13 -2.42 -0.91
N GLY A 107 -0.53 -1.25 -0.69
CA GLY A 107 -1.08 0.04 -1.12
C GLY A 107 -1.30 0.12 -2.63
N ILE A 108 -0.34 -0.37 -3.43
CA ILE A 108 -0.48 -0.47 -4.89
C ILE A 108 -1.69 -1.34 -5.26
N GLY A 109 -1.83 -2.50 -4.61
CA GLY A 109 -2.96 -3.41 -4.81
C GLY A 109 -4.31 -2.75 -4.53
N LEU A 110 -4.40 -1.96 -3.46
CA LEU A 110 -5.61 -1.22 -3.10
C LEU A 110 -5.91 -0.09 -4.09
N VAL A 111 -4.91 0.71 -4.50
CA VAL A 111 -5.10 1.80 -5.47
C VAL A 111 -5.53 1.27 -6.84
N MET A 112 -4.91 0.17 -7.28
CA MET A 112 -5.12 -0.45 -8.59
C MET A 112 -6.17 -1.59 -8.57
N LEU A 113 -6.95 -1.68 -7.49
CA LEU A 113 -7.94 -2.72 -7.26
C LEU A 113 -8.87 -2.91 -8.47
N GLY A 114 -8.95 -4.14 -8.99
CA GLY A 114 -9.84 -4.52 -10.09
C GLY A 114 -9.51 -3.92 -11.47
N SER A 115 -8.38 -3.24 -11.62
CA SER A 115 -7.97 -2.65 -12.92
C SER A 115 -7.57 -3.69 -13.96
N ALA A 116 -7.08 -4.86 -13.52
CA ALA A 116 -6.44 -5.86 -14.38
C ALA A 116 -5.40 -5.26 -15.35
N ASN A 117 -4.68 -4.21 -14.92
CA ASN A 117 -3.67 -3.55 -15.73
C ASN A 117 -2.44 -4.47 -15.89
N ILE A 118 -2.15 -4.84 -17.13
CA ILE A 118 -1.08 -5.78 -17.48
C ILE A 118 0.31 -5.19 -17.19
N ASP A 119 0.51 -3.89 -17.39
CA ASP A 119 1.80 -3.23 -17.12
C ASP A 119 2.13 -3.31 -15.63
N VAL A 120 1.12 -3.06 -14.79
CA VAL A 120 1.25 -3.17 -13.33
C VAL A 120 1.50 -4.63 -12.92
N TYR A 121 0.80 -5.59 -13.54
CA TYR A 121 1.02 -7.01 -13.32
C TYR A 121 2.47 -7.41 -13.61
N SER A 122 2.96 -7.11 -14.81
CA SER A 122 4.31 -7.48 -15.25
C SER A 122 5.37 -6.84 -14.35
N HIS A 123 5.18 -5.59 -13.94
CA HIS A 123 6.14 -4.92 -13.09
C HIS A 123 6.18 -5.51 -11.68
N LEU A 124 5.02 -5.74 -11.06
CA LEU A 124 4.91 -6.39 -9.76
C LEU A 124 5.44 -7.82 -9.78
N LYS A 125 5.18 -8.59 -10.85
CA LYS A 125 5.71 -9.94 -11.03
C LYS A 125 7.24 -9.93 -11.06
N ASN A 126 7.84 -9.03 -11.84
CA ASN A 126 9.30 -8.89 -11.89
C ASN A 126 9.88 -8.58 -10.50
N LEU A 127 9.29 -7.62 -9.79
CA LEU A 127 9.72 -7.26 -8.44
C LEU A 127 9.57 -8.41 -7.43
N MET A 128 8.54 -9.25 -7.58
CA MET A 128 8.36 -10.44 -6.74
C MET A 128 9.53 -11.42 -6.90
N VAL A 129 9.95 -11.68 -8.14
CA VAL A 129 11.06 -12.62 -8.43
C VAL A 129 12.41 -12.05 -8.01
N THR A 130 12.65 -10.75 -8.20
CA THR A 130 13.93 -10.12 -7.87
C THR A 130 14.09 -9.80 -6.38
N SER A 131 12.99 -9.68 -5.64
CA SER A 131 13.02 -9.33 -4.23
C SER A 131 13.58 -10.46 -3.37
N LYS A 132 14.49 -10.10 -2.45
CA LYS A 132 15.07 -11.02 -1.46
C LYS A 132 14.27 -11.08 -0.16
N HIS A 133 13.22 -10.28 -0.03
CA HIS A 133 12.44 -10.18 1.19
C HIS A 133 11.09 -10.88 1.03
N GLU A 134 10.89 -11.97 1.77
CA GLU A 134 9.60 -12.70 1.76
C GLU A 134 8.42 -11.79 2.11
N LYS A 135 8.61 -10.80 2.99
CA LYS A 135 7.57 -9.80 3.34
C LYS A 135 7.08 -9.03 2.13
N ILE A 136 8.01 -8.58 1.29
CA ILE A 136 7.68 -7.87 0.05
C ILE A 136 6.98 -8.83 -0.92
N GLN A 137 7.50 -10.05 -1.10
CA GLN A 137 6.87 -11.06 -1.97
C GLN A 137 5.41 -11.34 -1.55
N ARG A 138 5.15 -11.48 -0.25
CA ARG A 138 3.79 -11.65 0.31
C ARG A 138 2.90 -10.44 0.04
N GLY A 139 3.41 -9.23 0.26
CA GLY A 139 2.70 -7.98 -0.06
C GLY A 139 2.34 -7.88 -1.54
N ILE A 140 3.27 -8.25 -2.42
CA ILE A 140 3.03 -8.26 -3.88
C ILE A 140 2.01 -9.34 -4.26
N ALA A 141 2.08 -10.54 -3.68
CA ALA A 141 1.11 -11.59 -3.94
C ALA A 141 -0.32 -11.13 -3.62
N LEU A 142 -0.48 -10.43 -2.49
CA LEU A 142 -1.75 -9.80 -2.14
C LEU A 142 -2.14 -8.71 -3.15
N ALA A 143 -1.19 -7.87 -3.57
CA ALA A 143 -1.43 -6.82 -4.57
C ALA A 143 -1.91 -7.38 -5.91
N LEU A 144 -1.30 -8.47 -6.40
CA LEU A 144 -1.72 -9.17 -7.62
C LEU A 144 -3.13 -9.74 -7.49
N SER A 145 -3.49 -10.32 -6.32
CA SER A 145 -4.85 -10.79 -6.08
C SER A 145 -5.88 -9.66 -6.14
N MET A 146 -5.54 -8.48 -5.60
CA MET A 146 -6.40 -7.29 -5.63
C MET A 146 -6.53 -6.72 -7.05
N LEU A 147 -5.44 -6.72 -7.82
CA LEU A 147 -5.41 -6.23 -9.20
C LEU A 147 -6.46 -6.91 -10.10
N PHE A 148 -6.64 -8.22 -9.92
CA PHE A 148 -7.62 -9.03 -10.67
C PHE A 148 -8.96 -9.24 -9.95
N SER A 149 -9.19 -8.55 -8.84
CA SER A 149 -10.47 -8.65 -8.13
C SER A 149 -11.64 -8.33 -9.07
N LEU A 150 -12.70 -9.13 -9.00
CA LEU A 150 -13.89 -9.05 -9.87
C LEU A 150 -13.66 -9.37 -11.36
N LYS A 151 -12.49 -9.91 -11.75
CA LYS A 151 -12.13 -10.22 -13.15
C LYS A 151 -11.86 -11.71 -13.39
N THR A 152 -12.75 -12.58 -12.89
CA THR A 152 -12.54 -14.05 -12.84
C THR A 152 -12.14 -14.68 -14.18
N LYS A 153 -12.82 -14.35 -15.29
CA LYS A 153 -12.51 -14.94 -16.61
C LYS A 153 -11.18 -14.49 -17.20
N PHE A 154 -10.76 -13.27 -16.88
CA PHE A 154 -9.50 -12.70 -17.37
C PHE A 154 -8.31 -13.12 -16.51
N ALA A 155 -8.55 -13.46 -15.24
CA ALA A 155 -7.53 -13.84 -14.29
C ALA A 155 -6.97 -15.26 -14.50
N ASN A 156 -7.73 -16.19 -15.10
CA ASN A 156 -7.36 -17.61 -15.18
C ASN A 156 -5.97 -17.86 -15.78
N SER A 157 -5.65 -17.23 -16.91
CA SER A 157 -4.34 -17.38 -17.56
C SER A 157 -3.19 -16.91 -16.68
N TYR A 158 -3.38 -15.80 -15.95
CA TYR A 158 -2.38 -15.24 -15.05
C TYR A 158 -2.23 -16.05 -13.76
N ILE A 159 -3.32 -16.66 -13.27
CA ILE A 159 -3.29 -17.57 -12.13
C ILE A 159 -2.48 -18.83 -12.49
N GLU A 160 -2.75 -19.43 -13.65
CA GLU A 160 -2.00 -20.61 -14.13
C GLU A 160 -0.51 -20.30 -14.29
N GLU A 161 -0.18 -19.14 -14.87
CA GLU A 161 1.19 -18.64 -14.98
C GLU A 161 1.87 -18.50 -13.62
N LEU A 162 1.22 -17.86 -12.64
CA LEU A 162 1.76 -17.69 -11.30
C LEU A 162 1.93 -19.02 -10.56
N ILE A 163 0.99 -19.96 -10.70
CA ILE A 163 1.11 -21.30 -10.10
C ILE A 163 2.34 -22.02 -10.67
N SER A 164 2.52 -21.98 -11.99
CA SER A 164 3.70 -22.58 -12.63
C SER A 164 5.01 -21.97 -12.11
N ASP A 165 5.07 -20.65 -11.93
CA ASP A 165 6.28 -19.97 -11.47
C ASP A 165 6.55 -20.17 -9.97
N THR A 166 5.52 -20.26 -9.13
CA THR A 166 5.68 -20.54 -7.69
C THR A 166 6.32 -21.90 -7.41
N VAL A 167 6.02 -22.91 -8.24
CA VAL A 167 6.70 -24.22 -8.18
C VAL A 167 8.20 -24.04 -8.41
N ASN A 168 8.61 -23.24 -9.39
CA ASN A 168 10.03 -22.97 -9.66
C ASN A 168 10.71 -22.18 -8.52
N ILE A 169 10.02 -21.21 -7.91
CA ILE A 169 10.58 -20.43 -6.79
C ILE A 169 10.81 -21.32 -5.55
N SER A 170 9.93 -22.30 -5.29
CA SER A 170 10.08 -23.24 -4.18
C SER A 170 11.15 -24.32 -4.38
N ILE A 171 11.60 -24.55 -5.62
CA ILE A 171 12.64 -25.55 -5.96
C ILE A 171 14.06 -24.93 -5.88
N ILE A 172 14.17 -23.60 -5.87
CA ILE A 172 15.45 -22.88 -5.83
C ILE A 172 15.92 -22.60 -4.37
N HIS A 173 15.12 -22.97 -3.38
CA HIS A 173 15.46 -22.90 -1.94
C HIS A 173 15.76 -24.27 -1.35
#